data_AF-A0A7J6S445-F1
#
_entry.id   AF-A0A7J6S445-F1
#
_cell.length_a   1.000
_cell.length_b   1.000
_cell.length_c   1.000
_cell.angle_alpha   90.00
_cell.angle_beta   90.00
_cell.angle_gamma   90.00
#
_symmetry.space_group_name_H-M   'P 1'
#
loop_
_entity.id
_entity.type
_entity.pdbx_description
1 polymer ?
#
loop_
_entity_poly.entity_id
_entity_poly.type
_entity_poly.pdbx_seq_one_letter_code
_entity_poly.pdbx_strand_id
1 'polypeptide(L)'
;SKGLTTHSTVQVCYLRVNCKVVVSGDVTISDRLVAVDAINGVCGGRGTRTYGKHDNTFNSSADHSGLFADGQSYFNPSALDSETKTITVSLGIPLVFGSYKLCHCDGMADCSAADQFVSNAGRVVIRGPSFGASLWSCDQGVQCLLQATADGFAADDGILLVNENEECGMSRAAVLTSSPSYLGTVHSLNDDQTQATFIVDQIEWPGRYKVCYCAFVSSAGGRACDRSDGM
;
A
#
# COMPACT_ATOMS: atom_id res chain seq x y z
N SER A 1 -13.66 -22.54 -19.15
CA SER A 1 -13.07 -21.48 -18.32
C SER A 1 -12.04 -22.13 -17.42
N LYS A 2 -10.78 -21.70 -17.50
CA LYS A 2 -9.77 -22.05 -16.50
C LYS A 2 -10.20 -21.41 -15.18
N GLY A 3 -10.31 -22.21 -14.12
CA GLY A 3 -10.83 -21.76 -12.83
C GLY A 3 -9.68 -21.44 -11.89
N LEU A 4 -9.55 -20.18 -11.48
CA LEU A 4 -8.74 -19.84 -10.32
C LEU A 4 -9.42 -20.42 -9.07
N THR A 5 -8.63 -20.90 -8.12
CA THR A 5 -9.17 -21.49 -6.88
C THR A 5 -9.04 -20.54 -5.68
N THR A 6 -8.28 -19.45 -5.81
CA THR A 6 -7.98 -18.49 -4.72
C THR A 6 -8.86 -17.25 -4.68
N HIS A 7 -10.04 -17.26 -5.34
CA HIS A 7 -10.94 -16.10 -5.38
C HIS A 7 -11.28 -15.48 -3.99
N SER A 8 -11.16 -16.26 -2.90
CA SER A 8 -11.47 -15.87 -1.53
C SER A 8 -10.25 -15.73 -0.60
N THR A 9 -9.02 -15.89 -1.09
CA THR A 9 -7.82 -15.82 -0.23
C THR A 9 -7.41 -14.36 -0.01
N VAL A 10 -7.27 -13.97 1.26
CA VAL A 10 -6.75 -12.66 1.66
C VAL A 10 -5.30 -12.82 2.11
N GLN A 11 -4.39 -12.16 1.40
CA GLN A 11 -2.97 -12.13 1.72
C GLN A 11 -2.63 -10.79 2.37
N VAL A 12 -1.69 -10.79 3.32
CA VAL A 12 -1.30 -9.58 4.05
C VAL A 12 0.14 -9.26 3.71
N CYS A 13 0.36 -8.02 3.27
CA CYS A 13 1.67 -7.44 3.06
C CYS A 13 1.84 -6.22 3.96
N TYR A 14 3.07 -5.75 4.08
CA TYR A 14 3.41 -4.59 4.88
C TYR A 14 4.13 -3.56 4.01
N LEU A 15 3.93 -2.29 4.33
CA LEU A 15 4.70 -1.19 3.74
C LEU A 15 6.20 -1.43 3.92
N ARG A 16 7.01 -0.98 2.95
CA ARG A 16 8.48 -1.11 2.93
C ARG A 16 9.03 -2.56 2.87
N VAL A 17 8.17 -3.57 2.90
CA VAL A 17 8.55 -4.98 2.77
C VAL A 17 8.27 -5.48 1.36
N ASN A 18 9.17 -6.28 0.80
CA ASN A 18 8.88 -6.96 -0.47
C ASN A 18 7.66 -7.88 -0.33
N CYS A 19 6.55 -7.45 -0.92
CA CYS A 19 5.27 -8.14 -0.88
C CYS A 19 5.26 -9.28 -1.89
N LYS A 20 5.10 -10.51 -1.41
CA LYS A 20 4.93 -11.69 -2.25
C LYS A 20 3.56 -12.27 -2.04
N VAL A 21 2.85 -12.53 -3.13
CA VAL A 21 1.54 -13.16 -3.12
C VAL A 21 1.58 -14.48 -3.88
N VAL A 22 0.82 -15.45 -3.40
CA VAL A 22 0.65 -16.76 -4.02
C VAL A 22 -0.76 -16.85 -4.59
N VAL A 23 -0.88 -17.20 -5.86
CA VAL A 23 -2.16 -17.43 -6.54
C VAL A 23 -2.22 -18.88 -6.98
N SER A 24 -3.37 -19.54 -6.80
CA SER A 24 -3.54 -20.95 -7.16
C SER A 24 -4.72 -21.18 -8.09
N GLY A 25 -4.64 -22.25 -8.88
CA GLY A 25 -5.66 -22.66 -9.84
C GLY A 25 -5.03 -23.18 -11.11
N ASP A 26 -5.71 -23.03 -12.24
CA ASP A 26 -5.11 -23.28 -13.55
C ASP A 26 -4.28 -22.08 -14.01
N VAL A 27 -3.16 -21.86 -13.31
CA VAL A 27 -2.23 -20.75 -13.51
C VAL A 27 -0.94 -21.19 -14.22
N THR A 28 -0.31 -20.26 -14.93
CA THR A 28 0.99 -20.47 -15.60
C THR A 28 1.98 -19.35 -15.31
N ILE A 29 3.28 -19.58 -15.57
CA ILE A 29 4.31 -18.53 -15.44
C ILE A 29 4.10 -17.36 -16.43
N SER A 30 3.32 -17.58 -17.48
CA SER A 30 2.96 -16.55 -18.46
C SER A 30 1.79 -15.67 -17.99
N ASP A 31 1.06 -16.08 -16.95
CA ASP A 31 -0.06 -15.31 -16.43
C ASP A 31 0.43 -13.98 -15.85
N ARG A 32 -0.46 -12.99 -15.79
CA ARG A 32 -0.15 -11.65 -15.29
C ARG A 32 -1.17 -11.23 -14.25
N LEU A 33 -0.73 -10.41 -13.31
CA LEU A 33 -1.62 -9.79 -12.33
C LEU A 33 -1.55 -8.26 -12.39
N VAL A 34 -2.68 -7.62 -12.09
CA VAL A 34 -2.73 -6.22 -11.69
C VAL A 34 -3.48 -6.11 -10.37
N ALA A 35 -3.17 -5.09 -9.58
CA ALA A 35 -3.96 -4.77 -8.40
C ALA A 35 -4.92 -3.62 -8.72
N VAL A 36 -6.13 -3.66 -8.17
CA VAL A 36 -7.11 -2.55 -8.24
C VAL A 36 -7.67 -2.29 -6.84
N ASP A 37 -8.21 -1.10 -6.61
CA ASP A 37 -8.83 -0.77 -5.32
C ASP A 37 -9.91 -1.81 -4.94
N ALA A 38 -9.92 -2.29 -3.70
CA ALA A 38 -10.86 -3.34 -3.30
C ALA A 38 -12.32 -2.89 -3.27
N ILE A 39 -12.60 -1.60 -3.05
CA ILE A 39 -13.95 -1.07 -2.95
C ILE A 39 -14.42 -0.63 -4.33
N ASN A 40 -13.67 0.27 -4.96
CA ASN A 40 -14.07 0.95 -6.19
C ASN A 40 -13.53 0.27 -7.46
N GLY A 41 -12.50 -0.57 -7.33
CA GLY A 41 -11.88 -1.24 -8.47
C GLY A 41 -12.65 -2.46 -8.93
N VAL A 42 -12.75 -2.60 -10.26
CA VAL A 42 -13.40 -3.73 -10.94
C VAL A 42 -12.39 -4.38 -11.89
N CYS A 43 -12.21 -5.69 -11.78
CA CYS A 43 -11.39 -6.46 -12.72
C CYS A 43 -12.00 -6.35 -14.12
N GLY A 44 -11.19 -5.98 -15.11
CA GLY A 44 -11.65 -5.71 -16.48
C GLY A 44 -12.35 -4.35 -16.66
N GLY A 45 -12.45 -3.53 -15.62
CA GLY A 45 -13.15 -2.24 -15.68
C GLY A 45 -12.31 -1.15 -16.35
N ARG A 46 -12.79 -0.59 -17.46
CA ARG A 46 -12.20 0.62 -18.07
C ARG A 46 -12.26 1.79 -17.09
N GLY A 47 -11.20 2.60 -17.01
CA GLY A 47 -11.13 3.69 -16.03
C GLY A 47 -10.72 3.27 -14.62
N THR A 48 -10.52 1.97 -14.36
CA THR A 48 -10.08 1.52 -13.04
C THR A 48 -8.61 1.86 -12.83
N ARG A 49 -8.31 2.54 -11.72
CA ARG A 49 -6.92 2.72 -11.29
C ARG A 49 -6.29 1.36 -10.99
N THR A 50 -5.28 1.02 -11.78
CA THR A 50 -4.46 -0.17 -11.58
C THR A 50 -3.19 0.17 -10.81
N TYR A 51 -2.70 -0.80 -10.05
CA TYR A 51 -1.42 -0.78 -9.37
C TYR A 51 -0.59 -1.93 -9.90
N GLY A 52 0.67 -1.62 -10.21
CA GLY A 52 1.64 -2.59 -10.69
C GLY A 52 2.35 -2.12 -11.95
N LYS A 53 3.66 -2.31 -11.95
CA LYS A 53 4.54 -2.13 -13.10
C LYS A 53 5.33 -3.40 -13.34
N HIS A 54 5.85 -3.55 -14.55
CA HIS A 54 6.60 -4.74 -14.99
C HIS A 54 7.90 -4.95 -14.20
N ASP A 55 8.47 -3.88 -13.65
CA ASP A 55 9.57 -3.92 -12.67
C ASP A 55 9.14 -4.41 -11.27
N ASN A 56 7.90 -4.87 -11.16
CA ASN A 56 7.20 -5.27 -9.95
C ASN A 56 7.02 -4.15 -8.93
N THR A 57 7.11 -2.88 -9.29
CA THR A 57 6.83 -1.80 -8.34
C THR A 57 5.33 -1.64 -8.09
N PHE A 58 4.93 -1.53 -6.82
CA PHE A 58 3.56 -1.23 -6.41
C PHE A 58 3.30 0.27 -6.48
N ASN A 59 3.09 0.78 -7.69
CA ASN A 59 2.71 2.16 -7.93
C ASN A 59 1.43 2.22 -8.77
N SER A 60 0.60 3.23 -8.56
CA SER A 60 -0.59 3.45 -9.39
C SER A 60 -0.19 3.86 -10.80
N SER A 61 -0.88 3.33 -11.81
CA SER A 61 -0.81 3.90 -13.16
C SER A 61 -1.41 5.31 -13.13
N ALA A 62 -0.68 6.29 -13.68
CA ALA A 62 -1.23 7.63 -13.90
C ALA A 62 -2.34 7.61 -14.97
N ASP A 63 -2.29 6.61 -15.86
CA ASP A 63 -3.24 6.47 -16.94
C ASP A 63 -4.53 5.78 -16.46
N HIS A 64 -5.64 6.53 -16.56
CA HIS A 64 -7.00 6.08 -16.30
C HIS A 64 -7.72 5.70 -17.62
N SER A 65 -7.02 5.69 -18.76
CA SER A 65 -7.60 5.36 -20.07
C SER A 65 -7.98 3.87 -20.20
N GLY A 66 -7.49 3.02 -19.29
CA GLY A 66 -7.62 1.55 -19.38
C GLY A 66 -6.59 0.90 -20.31
N LEU A 67 -5.82 1.69 -21.07
CA LEU A 67 -4.60 1.25 -21.73
C LEU A 67 -3.44 1.46 -20.77
N PHE A 68 -2.52 0.51 -20.71
CA PHE A 68 -1.25 0.77 -20.04
C PHE A 68 -0.45 1.68 -20.96
N ALA A 69 -0.32 2.97 -20.64
CA ALA A 69 0.44 3.93 -21.44
C ALA A 69 1.88 3.48 -21.76
N ASP A 70 2.44 2.57 -20.95
CA ASP A 70 3.75 1.94 -21.10
C ASP A 70 3.70 0.49 -21.63
N GLY A 71 2.51 -0.08 -21.84
CA GLY A 71 2.32 -1.49 -22.19
C GLY A 71 2.81 -2.48 -21.12
N GLN A 72 3.14 -2.01 -19.92
CA GLN A 72 3.93 -2.73 -18.91
C GLN A 72 3.42 -2.51 -17.48
N SER A 73 2.15 -2.15 -17.29
CA SER A 73 1.58 -1.93 -15.95
C SER A 73 0.95 -3.22 -15.37
N TYR A 74 1.77 -4.27 -15.19
CA TYR A 74 1.36 -5.56 -14.59
C TYR A 74 2.52 -6.24 -13.85
N PHE A 75 2.20 -7.13 -12.91
CA PHE A 75 3.15 -7.97 -12.20
C PHE A 75 3.39 -9.30 -12.91
N ASN A 76 4.64 -9.76 -12.91
CA ASN A 76 5.01 -11.06 -13.46
C ASN A 76 5.17 -12.12 -12.35
N PRO A 77 4.75 -13.36 -12.61
CA PRO A 77 5.14 -14.51 -11.81
C PRO A 77 6.67 -14.62 -11.72
N SER A 78 7.16 -14.77 -10.49
CA SER A 78 8.57 -15.02 -10.17
C SER A 78 8.88 -16.51 -9.99
N ALA A 79 7.86 -17.33 -9.71
CA ALA A 79 7.99 -18.78 -9.61
C ALA A 79 6.66 -19.47 -9.93
N LEU A 80 6.75 -20.71 -10.44
CA LEU A 80 5.63 -21.62 -10.65
C LEU A 80 5.92 -22.93 -9.90
N ASP A 81 5.01 -23.33 -9.03
CA ASP A 81 4.98 -24.66 -8.45
C ASP A 81 3.96 -25.50 -9.22
N SER A 82 4.48 -26.49 -9.96
CA SER A 82 3.68 -27.35 -10.84
C SER A 82 2.88 -28.41 -10.08
N GLU A 83 3.29 -28.75 -8.85
CA GLU A 83 2.60 -29.74 -8.02
C GLU A 83 1.35 -29.13 -7.39
N THR A 84 1.51 -27.94 -6.79
CA THR A 84 0.39 -27.21 -6.16
C THR A 84 -0.40 -26.35 -7.13
N LYS A 85 0.07 -26.22 -8.38
CA LYS A 85 -0.45 -25.30 -9.41
C LYS A 85 -0.59 -23.88 -8.84
N THR A 86 0.51 -23.39 -8.29
CA THR A 86 0.58 -22.05 -7.73
C THR A 86 1.64 -21.21 -8.43
N ILE A 87 1.37 -19.92 -8.59
CA ILE A 87 2.37 -18.93 -8.98
C ILE A 87 2.68 -18.03 -7.80
N THR A 88 3.96 -17.70 -7.63
CA THR A 88 4.41 -16.66 -6.70
C THR A 88 4.67 -15.38 -7.49
N VAL A 89 4.03 -14.29 -7.09
CA VAL A 89 4.15 -12.98 -7.73
C VAL A 89 4.72 -12.00 -6.71
N SER A 90 5.78 -11.29 -7.07
CA SER A 90 6.28 -10.16 -6.28
C SER A 90 5.50 -8.91 -6.69
N LEU A 91 4.90 -8.25 -5.71
CA LEU A 91 4.30 -6.94 -5.87
C LEU A 91 5.30 -5.82 -5.53
N GLY A 92 6.59 -6.17 -5.35
CA GLY A 92 7.65 -5.24 -4.97
C GLY A 92 7.48 -4.68 -3.56
N ILE A 93 8.01 -3.48 -3.35
CA ILE A 93 8.00 -2.79 -2.05
C ILE A 93 6.88 -1.73 -2.07
N PRO A 94 5.73 -1.99 -1.44
CA PRO A 94 4.63 -1.03 -1.44
C PRO A 94 4.89 0.14 -0.51
N LEU A 95 4.53 1.34 -0.97
CA LEU A 95 4.59 2.58 -0.20
C LEU A 95 3.19 3.14 0.13
N VAL A 96 2.14 2.52 -0.42
CA VAL A 96 0.74 2.87 -0.18
C VAL A 96 0.01 1.74 0.55
N PHE A 97 -0.75 2.10 1.59
CA PHE A 97 -1.56 1.16 2.34
C PHE A 97 -2.97 1.03 1.75
N GLY A 98 -3.59 -0.13 1.93
CA GLY A 98 -4.95 -0.33 1.47
C GLY A 98 -5.33 -1.79 1.30
N SER A 99 -6.55 -1.98 0.83
CA SER A 99 -7.04 -3.28 0.38
C SER A 99 -7.18 -3.24 -1.13
N TYR A 100 -6.67 -4.27 -1.80
CA TYR A 100 -6.62 -4.37 -3.25
C TYR A 100 -7.14 -5.72 -3.71
N LYS A 101 -7.95 -5.74 -4.76
CA LYS A 101 -8.25 -6.96 -5.51
C LYS A 101 -7.10 -7.24 -6.46
N LEU A 102 -6.69 -8.49 -6.55
CA LEU A 102 -5.80 -8.95 -7.60
C LEU A 102 -6.66 -9.37 -8.78
N CYS A 103 -6.39 -8.82 -9.95
CA CYS A 103 -7.05 -9.17 -11.19
C CYS A 103 -6.05 -9.90 -12.08
N HIS A 104 -6.51 -10.93 -12.77
CA HIS A 104 -5.70 -11.88 -13.52
C HIS A 104 -6.03 -11.80 -15.00
N CYS A 105 -4.97 -11.91 -15.81
CA CYS A 105 -5.00 -12.12 -17.23
C CYS A 105 -4.25 -13.41 -17.56
N ASP A 106 -4.85 -14.26 -18.39
CA ASP A 106 -4.25 -15.51 -18.88
C ASP A 106 -3.05 -15.17 -19.77
N GLY A 107 -1.89 -15.80 -19.52
CA GLY A 107 -0.67 -15.53 -20.29
C GLY A 107 -0.71 -15.86 -21.78
N MET A 108 -1.75 -16.57 -22.22
CA MET A 108 -2.01 -16.85 -23.65
C MET A 108 -2.88 -15.76 -24.32
N ALA A 109 -3.45 -14.85 -23.52
CA ALA A 109 -4.20 -13.70 -24.01
C ALA A 109 -3.30 -12.47 -24.20
N ASP A 110 -3.84 -11.44 -24.83
CA ASP A 110 -3.25 -10.11 -24.78
C ASP A 110 -3.52 -9.54 -23.37
N CYS A 111 -2.45 -9.17 -22.65
CA CYS A 111 -2.48 -8.61 -21.29
C CYS A 111 -1.85 -7.21 -21.25
N SER A 112 -2.06 -6.44 -22.32
CA SER A 112 -1.55 -5.08 -22.53
C SER A 112 -2.49 -3.97 -22.05
N ALA A 113 -3.70 -4.31 -21.59
CA ALA A 113 -4.70 -3.35 -21.13
C ALA A 113 -5.42 -3.83 -19.86
N ALA A 114 -5.88 -2.89 -19.02
CA ALA A 114 -6.55 -3.18 -17.77
C ALA A 114 -7.88 -3.93 -17.97
N ASP A 115 -8.58 -3.71 -19.09
CA ASP A 115 -9.84 -4.37 -19.41
C ASP A 115 -9.69 -5.87 -19.76
N GLN A 116 -8.46 -6.34 -19.96
CA GLN A 116 -8.12 -7.75 -20.21
C GLN A 116 -7.93 -8.56 -18.91
N PHE A 117 -7.77 -7.89 -17.76
CA PHE A 117 -7.63 -8.53 -16.45
C PHE A 117 -9.00 -8.78 -15.81
N VAL A 118 -9.81 -9.65 -16.41
CA VAL A 118 -11.23 -9.83 -16.07
C VAL A 118 -11.47 -10.76 -14.87
N SER A 119 -10.49 -11.59 -14.50
CA SER A 119 -10.66 -12.63 -13.48
C SER A 119 -10.15 -12.15 -12.12
N ASN A 120 -10.95 -12.25 -11.06
CA ASN A 120 -10.47 -11.97 -9.71
C ASN A 120 -9.51 -13.10 -9.25
N ALA A 121 -8.30 -12.80 -8.83
CA ALA A 121 -7.30 -13.79 -8.39
C ALA A 121 -7.17 -13.90 -6.86
N GLY A 122 -7.84 -13.02 -6.11
CA GLY A 122 -7.78 -12.93 -4.66
C GLY A 122 -7.70 -11.48 -4.18
N ARG A 123 -7.33 -11.30 -2.89
CA ARG A 123 -7.19 -9.98 -2.27
C ARG A 123 -5.85 -9.86 -1.56
N VAL A 124 -5.23 -8.69 -1.65
CA VAL A 124 -4.08 -8.31 -0.83
C VAL A 124 -4.44 -7.12 0.05
N VAL A 125 -4.02 -7.15 1.31
CA VAL A 125 -4.13 -6.02 2.24
C VAL A 125 -2.72 -5.58 2.61
N ILE A 126 -2.37 -4.34 2.28
CA ILE A 126 -1.10 -3.73 2.64
C ILE A 126 -1.31 -2.92 3.91
N ARG A 127 -0.62 -3.30 4.98
CA ARG A 127 -0.69 -2.70 6.31
C ARG A 127 0.56 -1.87 6.62
N GLY A 128 0.41 -0.90 7.51
CA GLY A 128 1.53 -0.13 8.04
C GLY A 128 2.24 -0.82 9.21
N PRO A 129 3.23 -0.14 9.80
CA PRO A 129 3.92 -0.57 11.02
C PRO A 129 2.98 -0.68 12.22
N SER A 130 3.40 -1.45 13.22
CA SER A 130 2.75 -1.54 14.51
C SER A 130 3.33 -0.50 15.47
N PHE A 131 2.46 0.26 16.12
CA PHE A 131 2.87 1.19 17.19
C PHE A 131 2.58 0.63 18.59
N GLY A 132 2.24 -0.66 18.73
CA GLY A 132 1.99 -1.31 20.02
C GLY A 132 0.72 -0.87 20.79
N ALA A 133 0.23 0.35 20.54
CA ALA A 133 -0.99 0.92 21.10
C ALA A 133 -1.86 1.51 19.98
N SER A 134 -3.19 1.45 20.17
CA SER A 134 -4.16 2.08 19.26
C SER A 134 -4.27 3.59 19.46
N LEU A 135 -3.90 4.09 20.64
CA LEU A 135 -3.88 5.50 21.01
C LEU A 135 -2.60 5.82 21.77
N TRP A 136 -2.01 6.97 21.47
CA TRP A 136 -0.80 7.48 22.10
C TRP A 136 -1.09 8.72 22.92
N SER A 137 -0.65 8.73 24.17
CA SER A 137 -0.75 9.89 25.06
C SER A 137 0.46 10.79 24.85
N CYS A 138 0.21 12.05 24.53
CA CYS A 138 1.24 13.09 24.48
C CYS A 138 0.87 14.22 25.44
N ASP A 139 1.88 14.73 26.15
CA ASP A 139 1.73 15.85 27.08
C ASP A 139 2.12 17.18 26.42
N GLN A 140 1.57 18.28 26.94
CA GLN A 140 1.83 19.61 26.42
C GLN A 140 3.28 20.03 26.66
N GLY A 141 3.92 20.62 25.65
CA GLY A 141 5.25 21.22 25.78
C GLY A 141 6.40 20.23 25.98
N VAL A 142 6.14 18.92 25.91
CA VAL A 142 7.15 17.85 25.93
C VAL A 142 7.21 17.21 24.54
N GLN A 143 8.40 16.78 24.12
CA GLN A 143 8.55 16.01 22.88
C GLN A 143 7.83 14.67 23.02
N CYS A 144 6.92 14.38 22.08
CA CYS A 144 6.23 13.10 22.07
C CYS A 144 7.05 12.09 21.26
N LEU A 145 7.50 11.02 21.92
CA LEU A 145 8.30 9.96 21.33
C LEU A 145 7.45 8.70 21.15
N LEU A 146 7.37 8.20 19.93
CA LEU A 146 6.56 7.05 19.57
C LEU A 146 7.46 5.94 19.03
N GLN A 147 7.40 4.77 19.66
CA GLN A 147 8.12 3.60 19.20
C GLN A 147 7.22 2.77 18.27
N ALA A 148 7.79 2.31 17.16
CA ALA A 148 7.12 1.50 16.19
C ALA A 148 7.98 0.30 15.79
N THR A 149 7.33 -0.79 15.41
CA THR A 149 7.94 -1.98 14.85
C THR A 149 7.36 -2.32 13.49
N ALA A 150 8.23 -2.68 12.55
CA ALA A 150 7.92 -3.16 11.21
C ALA A 150 9.15 -3.87 10.65
N ASP A 151 9.12 -4.27 9.40
CA ASP A 151 10.32 -4.65 8.68
C ASP A 151 10.62 -3.54 7.65
N GLY A 152 11.76 -2.86 7.79
CA GLY A 152 12.27 -1.93 6.77
C GLY A 152 11.87 -0.46 6.90
N PHE A 153 11.85 0.10 8.12
CA PHE A 153 11.73 1.55 8.27
C PHE A 153 12.83 2.32 7.52
N ALA A 154 12.51 3.51 7.03
CA ALA A 154 13.50 4.40 6.42
C ALA A 154 13.43 5.80 7.00
N ALA A 155 14.51 6.57 6.84
CA ALA A 155 14.65 7.91 7.44
C ALA A 155 13.64 8.94 6.91
N ASP A 156 13.06 8.69 5.74
CA ASP A 156 12.04 9.49 5.08
C ASP A 156 10.60 9.03 5.38
N ASP A 157 10.42 8.08 6.29
CA ASP A 157 9.12 7.76 6.87
C ASP A 157 8.63 8.90 7.79
N GLY A 158 7.31 8.99 7.96
CA GLY A 158 6.71 9.96 8.86
C GLY A 158 5.41 9.50 9.46
N ILE A 159 4.96 10.23 10.46
CA ILE A 159 3.68 10.02 11.12
C ILE A 159 2.90 11.33 11.17
N LEU A 160 1.57 11.21 11.24
CA LEU A 160 0.67 12.29 11.61
C LEU A 160 -0.11 11.85 12.83
N LEU A 161 -0.06 12.65 13.89
CA LEU A 161 -0.98 12.50 15.01
C LEU A 161 -2.29 13.18 14.66
N VAL A 162 -3.38 12.44 14.75
CA VAL A 162 -4.74 12.94 14.57
C VAL A 162 -5.56 12.65 15.81
N ASN A 163 -6.63 13.41 16.03
CA ASN A 163 -7.47 13.21 17.20
C ASN A 163 -8.07 11.79 17.21
N GLU A 164 -8.43 11.29 18.40
CA GLU A 164 -9.04 9.95 18.57
C GLU A 164 -10.30 9.74 17.71
N ASN A 165 -11.03 10.80 17.39
CA ASN A 165 -12.25 10.77 16.56
C ASN A 165 -12.00 10.99 15.07
N GLU A 166 -10.75 11.27 14.67
CA GLU A 166 -10.36 11.46 13.28
C GLU A 166 -9.87 10.14 12.67
N GLU A 167 -9.81 10.09 11.36
CA GLU A 167 -9.40 8.90 10.60
C GLU A 167 -8.27 9.24 9.63
N CYS A 168 -7.32 8.32 9.51
CA CYS A 168 -6.16 8.50 8.66
C CYS A 168 -6.56 8.63 7.18
N GLY A 169 -5.93 9.57 6.47
CA GLY A 169 -6.15 9.79 5.05
C GLY A 169 -7.48 10.46 4.68
N MET A 170 -8.29 10.90 5.65
CA MET A 170 -9.55 11.61 5.39
C MET A 170 -9.41 13.12 5.23
N SER A 171 -8.22 13.67 5.46
CA SER A 171 -8.06 15.12 5.59
C SER A 171 -6.93 15.67 4.69
N ARG A 172 -7.32 16.21 3.52
CA ARG A 172 -6.48 17.18 2.79
C ARG A 172 -6.26 18.46 3.60
N ALA A 173 -7.13 18.72 4.59
CA ALA A 173 -7.23 19.98 5.33
C ALA A 173 -6.86 19.91 6.82
N ALA A 174 -6.48 18.76 7.40
CA ALA A 174 -6.13 18.71 8.83
C ALA A 174 -4.83 19.47 9.15
N VAL A 175 -3.99 19.71 8.13
CA VAL A 175 -2.81 20.58 8.27
C VAL A 175 -3.20 22.08 8.17
N LEU A 176 -4.41 22.42 7.73
CA LEU A 176 -4.81 23.81 7.43
C LEU A 176 -6.06 24.33 8.13
N THR A 177 -6.87 23.49 8.79
CA THR A 177 -8.11 23.95 9.43
C THR A 177 -8.39 23.25 10.77
N SER A 178 -8.15 23.98 11.86
CA SER A 178 -8.81 23.90 13.18
C SER A 178 -8.72 22.64 14.06
N SER A 179 -8.11 21.53 13.62
CA SER A 179 -7.79 20.40 14.51
C SER A 179 -6.28 20.28 14.65
N PRO A 180 -5.73 20.05 15.87
CA PRO A 180 -4.30 19.84 16.01
C PRO A 180 -3.92 18.54 15.30
N SER A 181 -3.23 18.68 14.17
CA SER A 181 -2.54 17.56 13.55
C SER A 181 -1.05 17.84 13.59
N TYR A 182 -0.29 16.90 14.15
CA TYR A 182 1.13 17.09 14.37
C TYR A 182 1.93 16.14 13.49
N LEU A 183 2.81 16.70 12.66
CA LEU A 183 3.70 15.93 11.83
C LEU A 183 4.89 15.45 12.66
N GLY A 184 5.13 14.15 12.65
CA GLY A 184 6.30 13.53 13.24
C GLY A 184 7.23 12.93 12.18
N THR A 185 8.52 12.91 12.50
CA THR A 185 9.57 12.36 11.64
C THR A 185 10.36 11.29 12.38
N VAL A 186 11.13 10.49 11.66
CA VAL A 186 12.01 9.50 12.27
C VAL A 186 13.13 10.20 13.05
N HIS A 187 13.20 9.93 14.35
CA HIS A 187 14.27 10.38 15.24
C HIS A 187 15.46 9.41 15.23
N SER A 188 15.17 8.10 15.29
CA SER A 188 16.19 7.06 15.32
C SER A 188 15.66 5.76 14.71
N LEU A 189 16.56 5.02 14.05
CA LEU A 189 16.35 3.65 13.59
C LEU A 189 17.32 2.73 14.30
N ASN A 190 16.93 1.49 14.54
CA ASN A 190 17.89 0.43 14.88
C ASN A 190 18.60 -0.09 13.62
N ASP A 191 19.68 -0.85 13.80
CA ASP A 191 20.57 -1.28 12.71
C ASP A 191 19.87 -2.13 11.64
N ASP A 192 18.91 -2.96 12.05
CA ASP A 192 18.13 -3.83 11.14
C ASP A 192 16.86 -3.16 10.58
N GLN A 193 16.63 -1.88 10.94
CA GLN A 193 15.46 -1.08 10.53
C GLN A 193 14.12 -1.73 10.90
N THR A 194 14.10 -2.60 11.92
CA THR A 194 12.87 -3.21 12.42
C THR A 194 12.17 -2.39 13.51
N GLN A 195 12.86 -1.38 14.04
CA GLN A 195 12.36 -0.48 15.06
C GLN A 195 12.69 0.98 14.70
N ALA A 196 11.69 1.84 14.82
CA ALA A 196 11.84 3.27 14.67
C ALA A 196 11.30 3.99 15.90
N THR A 197 11.98 5.06 16.30
CA THR A 197 11.43 6.07 17.20
C THR A 197 11.06 7.27 16.34
N PHE A 198 9.79 7.65 16.36
CA PHE A 198 9.30 8.89 15.77
C PHE A 198 9.25 9.97 16.83
N ILE A 199 9.53 11.20 16.41
CA ILE A 199 9.44 12.38 17.26
C ILE A 199 8.43 13.36 16.69
N VAL A 200 7.58 13.87 17.57
CA VAL A 200 6.67 14.97 17.31
C VAL A 200 7.08 16.12 18.23
N ASP A 201 7.55 17.21 17.62
CA ASP A 201 7.93 18.41 18.34
C ASP A 201 6.70 19.24 18.71
N GLN A 202 6.72 19.80 19.92
CA GLN A 202 5.76 20.81 20.39
C GLN A 202 4.29 20.40 20.23
N ILE A 203 3.81 19.58 21.16
CA ILE A 203 2.38 19.32 21.32
C ILE A 203 1.72 20.50 22.03
N GLU A 204 0.85 21.22 21.33
CA GLU A 204 0.09 22.36 21.88
C GLU A 204 -1.05 21.90 22.79
N TRP A 205 -1.65 20.75 22.47
CA TRP A 205 -2.82 20.20 23.15
C TRP A 205 -2.48 18.82 23.71
N PRO A 206 -2.46 18.62 25.04
CA PRO A 206 -2.24 17.29 25.59
C PRO A 206 -3.44 16.40 25.29
N GLY A 207 -3.23 15.10 25.08
CA GLY A 207 -4.33 14.20 24.76
C GLY A 207 -3.91 12.84 24.22
N ARG A 208 -4.92 12.08 23.80
CA ARG A 208 -4.75 10.79 23.14
C ARG A 208 -4.94 10.93 21.64
N TYR A 209 -3.98 10.41 20.89
CA TYR A 209 -3.90 10.56 19.44
C TYR A 209 -3.88 9.22 18.74
N LYS A 210 -4.54 9.14 17.59
CA LYS A 210 -4.30 8.09 16.60
C LYS A 210 -3.04 8.43 15.82
N VAL A 211 -2.28 7.40 15.45
CA VAL A 211 -1.06 7.55 14.65
C VAL A 211 -1.34 7.12 13.21
N CYS A 212 -1.18 8.05 12.28
CA CYS A 212 -1.26 7.79 10.85
C CYS A 212 0.14 7.72 10.26
N TYR A 213 0.53 6.57 9.74
CA TYR A 213 1.86 6.38 9.17
C TYR A 213 1.90 6.69 7.67
N CYS A 214 3.03 7.25 7.25
CA CYS A 214 3.35 7.47 5.86
C CYS A 214 4.75 6.93 5.56
N ALA A 215 4.82 6.00 4.61
CA ALA A 215 6.06 5.37 4.17
C ALA A 215 6.94 6.27 3.30
N PHE A 216 6.57 7.52 3.01
CA PHE A 216 7.47 8.48 2.35
C PHE A 216 6.90 9.89 2.44
N VAL A 217 7.57 10.76 3.17
CA VAL A 217 7.25 12.18 3.27
C VAL A 217 8.27 12.96 2.43
N SER A 218 7.88 13.42 1.24
CA SER A 218 8.76 14.30 0.47
C SER A 218 8.74 15.72 1.03
N SER A 219 9.91 16.36 1.08
CA SER A 219 10.06 17.79 1.34
C SER A 219 9.55 18.69 0.19
N ALA A 220 9.18 18.10 -0.95
CA ALA A 220 8.77 18.79 -2.18
C ALA A 220 7.24 18.77 -2.43
N GLY A 221 6.42 18.38 -1.44
CA GLY A 221 4.97 18.53 -1.50
C GLY A 221 4.20 17.43 -2.27
N GLY A 222 4.88 16.44 -2.86
CA GLY A 222 4.26 15.22 -3.37
C GLY A 222 4.25 14.15 -2.30
N ARG A 223 3.09 13.82 -1.73
CA ARG A 223 2.98 12.82 -0.65
C ARG A 223 2.70 11.46 -1.29
N ALA A 224 3.60 10.48 -1.16
CA ALA A 224 3.32 9.10 -1.59
C ALA A 224 2.14 8.46 -0.84
N CYS A 225 1.67 9.12 0.23
CA CYS A 225 0.53 8.72 1.03
C CYS A 225 -0.72 9.55 0.74
N ASP A 226 -0.67 10.51 -0.19
CA ASP A 226 -1.88 11.15 -0.71
C ASP A 226 -2.56 10.17 -1.66
N ARG A 227 -3.79 9.77 -1.34
CA ARG A 227 -4.65 9.06 -2.30
C ARG A 227 -5.13 9.98 -3.45
N SER A 228 -4.68 11.25 -3.49
CA SER A 228 -5.24 12.30 -4.35
C SER A 228 -4.46 12.63 -5.63
N ASP A 229 -3.57 11.76 -6.12
CA ASP A 229 -3.10 11.80 -7.52
C ASP A 229 -4.22 11.36 -8.47
N GLY A 230 -5.34 12.09 -8.47
CA GLY A 230 -6.59 11.81 -9.18
C GLY A 230 -7.41 13.09 -9.39
N MET A 231 -6.79 14.11 -9.98
CA MET A 231 -7.49 15.11 -10.78
C MET A 231 -7.03 14.99 -12.23
#